data_AF-A0A8C5TEP9-F1
#
_entry.id   AF-A0A8C5TEP9-F1
#
_cell.length_a   1.000
_cell.length_b   1.000
_cell.length_c   1.000
_cell.angle_alpha   90.00
_cell.angle_beta   90.00
_cell.angle_gamma   90.00
#
_symmetry.space_group_name_H-M   'P 1'
#
loop_
_entity.id
_entity.type
_entity.pdbx_description
1 polymer ?
#
loop_
_entity_poly.entity_id
_entity_poly.type
_entity_poly.pdbx_seq_one_letter_code
_entity_poly.pdbx_strand_id
1 'polypeptide(L)'
;MQHHSPPHSGPCLAITQGKVQLPPLVSSLFKCCFPAVTGKGMNSPERILFSPEKIYMNWRQKRRPGAGLYNLGSTCYLNVVLQCLTYTPPLANYLLSRQHSRCCRQQGFCMMCIMEDHVRKVLYSSATAIRPRAVIRDLKFIGQFKPDIPGDAYEFLRCTISAMQKACLNEGSE
;
A
#
# COMPACT_ATOMS: atom_id res chain seq x y z
N MET A 1 12.96 55.71 -38.17
CA MET A 1 13.89 54.60 -38.37
C MET A 1 14.03 53.84 -37.07
N GLN A 2 13.43 52.65 -37.00
CA GLN A 2 13.96 51.43 -36.38
C GLN A 2 12.88 50.35 -36.55
N HIS A 3 13.23 49.34 -37.34
CA HIS A 3 12.41 48.17 -37.64
C HIS A 3 12.54 47.15 -36.50
N HIS A 4 11.42 46.63 -36.00
CA HIS A 4 11.42 45.35 -35.31
C HIS A 4 10.32 44.44 -35.90
N SER A 5 10.81 43.34 -36.47
CA SER A 5 10.10 42.28 -37.18
C SER A 5 9.32 41.33 -36.22
N PRO A 6 8.37 40.53 -36.74
CA PRO A 6 7.42 39.76 -35.93
C PRO A 6 8.00 38.41 -35.44
N PRO A 7 7.43 37.77 -34.41
CA PRO A 7 7.87 36.43 -33.99
C PRO A 7 7.35 35.37 -34.97
N HIS A 8 8.29 34.59 -35.47
CA HIS A 8 8.13 33.49 -36.40
C HIS A 8 7.43 32.28 -35.79
N SER A 9 6.50 31.71 -36.55
CA SER A 9 6.01 30.33 -36.46
C SER A 9 7.14 29.33 -36.80
N GLY A 10 7.37 28.36 -35.91
CA GLY A 10 8.26 27.21 -36.10
C GLY A 10 7.71 25.94 -35.41
N PRO A 11 8.10 24.73 -35.83
CA PRO A 11 7.17 23.63 -36.09
C PRO A 11 6.86 22.70 -34.90
N CYS A 12 5.68 22.07 -34.96
CA CYS A 12 5.30 20.89 -34.19
C CYS A 12 6.28 19.74 -34.43
N LEU A 13 7.09 19.40 -33.42
CA LEU A 13 7.85 18.15 -33.41
C LEU A 13 6.95 17.01 -32.95
N ALA A 14 6.53 16.18 -33.91
CA ALA A 14 5.99 14.86 -33.66
C ALA A 14 7.08 13.98 -33.04
N ILE A 15 6.84 13.47 -31.83
CA ILE A 15 7.68 12.42 -31.24
C ILE A 15 7.05 11.09 -31.61
N THR A 16 7.75 10.38 -32.49
CA THR A 16 7.46 9.04 -32.98
C THR A 16 7.52 8.00 -31.85
N GLN A 17 6.73 6.93 -32.01
CA GLN A 17 6.74 5.77 -31.12
C GLN A 17 8.10 5.06 -31.17
N GLY A 18 8.99 5.38 -30.24
CA GLY A 18 10.19 4.60 -29.94
C GLY A 18 9.90 3.61 -28.82
N LYS A 19 9.89 2.30 -29.13
CA LYS A 19 10.07 1.25 -28.12
C LYS A 19 11.43 1.49 -27.46
N VAL A 20 11.43 1.95 -26.21
CA VAL A 20 12.63 1.91 -25.36
C VAL A 20 12.86 0.45 -24.99
N GLN A 21 13.67 -0.24 -25.76
CA GLN A 21 14.22 -1.54 -25.39
C GLN A 21 15.26 -1.28 -24.29
N LEU A 22 14.93 -1.56 -23.03
CA LEU A 22 15.92 -1.50 -21.96
C LEU A 22 17.00 -2.59 -22.15
N PRO A 23 18.28 -2.31 -21.87
CA PRO A 23 19.35 -3.29 -21.94
C PRO A 23 19.17 -4.39 -20.87
N PRO A 24 19.70 -5.62 -21.10
CA PRO A 24 19.38 -6.80 -20.27
C PRO A 24 20.04 -6.83 -18.87
N LEU A 25 20.60 -5.72 -18.37
CA LEU A 25 21.45 -5.73 -17.17
C LEU A 25 20.77 -5.33 -15.86
N VAL A 26 19.43 -5.20 -15.82
CA VAL A 26 18.71 -4.94 -14.55
C VAL A 26 18.11 -6.21 -13.91
N SER A 27 18.32 -7.37 -14.53
CA SER A 27 17.79 -8.67 -14.09
C SER A 27 18.43 -9.20 -12.78
N SER A 28 19.65 -8.77 -12.45
CA SER A 28 20.44 -9.43 -11.40
C SER A 28 20.45 -8.74 -10.03
N LEU A 29 19.94 -7.50 -9.90
CA LEU A 29 19.98 -6.75 -8.64
C LEU A 29 18.64 -6.69 -7.87
N PHE A 30 17.55 -7.19 -8.47
CA PHE A 30 16.24 -7.33 -7.80
C PHE A 30 15.65 -8.73 -7.95
N LYS A 31 16.50 -9.75 -8.09
CA LYS A 31 16.13 -11.08 -7.60
C LYS A 31 16.09 -10.95 -6.09
N CYS A 32 14.91 -10.73 -5.54
CA CYS A 32 14.67 -11.15 -4.17
C CYS A 32 14.86 -12.67 -4.17
N CYS A 33 16.10 -13.12 -3.97
CA CYS A 33 16.33 -14.37 -3.29
C CYS A 33 15.65 -14.17 -1.94
N PHE A 34 14.38 -14.54 -1.86
CA PHE A 34 13.92 -15.17 -0.64
C PHE A 34 14.67 -16.50 -0.65
N PRO A 35 15.81 -16.65 0.06
CA PRO A 35 16.22 -18.00 0.37
C PRO A 35 14.99 -18.63 1.00
N ALA A 36 14.53 -19.75 0.45
CA ALA A 36 13.69 -20.62 1.23
C ALA A 36 14.48 -20.83 2.53
N VAL A 37 13.99 -20.27 3.64
CA VAL A 37 14.56 -20.56 4.96
C VAL A 37 14.10 -21.97 5.27
N THR A 38 14.67 -22.94 4.57
CA THR A 38 14.73 -24.33 4.99
C THR A 38 15.93 -24.38 5.93
N GLY A 39 15.76 -23.79 7.12
CA GLY A 39 16.64 -24.11 8.24
C GLY A 39 16.60 -25.61 8.42
N LYS A 40 17.75 -26.27 8.45
CA LYS A 40 17.90 -27.70 8.65
C LYS A 40 17.20 -28.07 9.97
N GLY A 41 15.98 -28.62 9.91
CA GLY A 41 15.16 -28.97 11.09
C GLY A 41 13.82 -28.21 11.25
N MET A 42 13.45 -27.30 10.35
CA MET A 42 12.10 -26.70 10.34
C MET A 42 11.17 -27.48 9.40
N ASN A 43 9.98 -27.83 9.87
CA ASN A 43 8.92 -28.37 9.01
C ASN A 43 8.55 -27.34 7.93
N SER A 44 8.17 -27.81 6.74
CA SER A 44 7.65 -26.92 5.71
C SER A 44 6.37 -26.23 6.22
N PRO A 45 6.17 -24.93 5.95
CA PRO A 45 4.99 -24.22 6.42
C PRO A 45 3.72 -24.85 5.82
N GLU A 46 2.71 -25.08 6.65
CA GLU A 46 1.42 -25.66 6.24
C GLU A 46 0.69 -24.80 5.20
N ARG A 47 0.87 -23.47 5.27
CA ARG A 47 0.25 -22.52 4.34
C ARG A 47 1.20 -21.37 4.02
N ILE A 48 1.41 -21.12 2.73
CA ILE A 48 2.04 -19.90 2.23
C ILE A 48 0.95 -18.86 1.98
N LEU A 49 0.90 -17.82 2.81
CA LEU A 49 -0.11 -16.75 2.69
C LEU A 49 0.08 -15.91 1.42
N PHE A 50 1.33 -15.55 1.12
CA PHE A 50 1.70 -14.72 -0.03
C PHE A 50 2.88 -15.35 -0.76
N SER A 51 2.62 -15.91 -1.94
CA SER A 51 3.68 -16.54 -2.76
C SER A 51 4.67 -15.46 -3.22
N PRO A 52 5.98 -15.60 -2.95
CA PRO A 52 6.99 -14.60 -3.30
C PRO A 52 6.99 -14.24 -4.79
N GLU A 53 6.70 -15.21 -5.65
CA GLU A 53 6.65 -15.05 -7.10
C GLU A 53 5.52 -14.11 -7.54
N LYS A 54 4.50 -13.94 -6.69
CA LYS A 54 3.36 -13.05 -6.94
C LYS A 54 3.54 -11.66 -6.32
N ILE A 55 4.65 -11.41 -5.63
CA ILE A 55 4.97 -10.12 -5.00
C ILE A 55 5.64 -9.21 -6.02
N TYR A 56 5.01 -8.05 -6.28
CA TYR A 56 5.55 -7.03 -7.17
C TYR A 56 6.16 -5.90 -6.34
N MET A 57 7.49 -5.77 -6.41
CA MET A 57 8.24 -4.79 -5.61
C MET A 57 8.05 -3.34 -6.05
N ASN A 58 7.63 -3.13 -7.30
CA ASN A 58 7.37 -1.81 -7.86
C ASN A 58 5.86 -1.52 -7.93
N TRP A 59 5.49 -0.25 -8.01
CA TRP A 59 4.11 0.15 -8.29
C TRP A 59 3.62 -0.46 -9.61
N ARG A 60 2.54 -1.25 -9.56
CA ARG A 60 1.92 -1.81 -10.79
C ARG A 60 1.37 -0.71 -11.69
N GLN A 61 0.97 0.41 -11.10
CA GLN A 61 0.52 1.59 -11.83
C GLN A 61 1.15 2.84 -11.21
N LYS A 62 1.84 3.63 -12.04
CA LYS A 62 2.34 4.95 -11.64
C LYS A 62 1.16 5.89 -11.47
N ARG A 63 1.13 6.61 -10.35
CA ARG A 63 0.05 7.52 -9.97
C ARG A 63 0.65 8.77 -9.34
N ARG A 64 -0.12 9.86 -9.35
CA ARG A 64 0.18 11.02 -8.51
C ARG A 64 0.03 10.62 -7.04
N PRO A 65 0.72 11.30 -6.10
CA PRO A 65 0.45 11.13 -4.67
C PRO A 65 -1.06 11.24 -4.40
N GLY A 66 -1.58 10.30 -3.60
CA GLY A 66 -2.96 10.30 -3.15
C GLY A 66 -3.20 11.28 -2.00
N ALA A 67 -4.39 11.23 -1.43
CA ALA A 67 -4.81 12.12 -0.36
C ALA A 67 -3.96 11.97 0.92
N GLY A 68 -3.74 13.07 1.62
CA GLY A 68 -3.25 13.06 3.01
C GLY A 68 -4.30 12.51 3.99
N LEU A 69 -3.95 12.50 5.28
CA LEU A 69 -4.89 12.17 6.36
C LEU A 69 -5.08 13.37 7.27
N TYR A 70 -6.33 13.71 7.58
CA TYR A 70 -6.61 14.72 8.60
C TYR A 70 -6.11 14.24 9.96
N ASN A 71 -5.41 15.10 10.69
CA ASN A 71 -5.17 14.89 12.12
C ASN A 71 -6.44 15.32 12.87
N LEU A 72 -7.08 14.38 13.57
CA LEU A 72 -8.37 14.56 14.23
C LEU A 72 -8.23 14.73 15.75
N GLY A 73 -7.05 15.13 16.22
CA GLY A 73 -6.68 15.17 17.64
C GLY A 73 -6.08 13.83 18.07
N SER A 74 -4.87 13.84 18.63
CA SER A 74 -4.16 12.62 19.08
C SER A 74 -3.96 11.50 18.05
N THR A 75 -4.30 11.67 16.77
CA THR A 75 -4.23 10.63 15.72
C THR A 75 -2.96 10.64 14.85
N CYS A 76 -1.97 11.49 15.16
CA CYS A 76 -0.77 11.57 14.31
C CYS A 76 0.00 10.24 14.24
N TYR A 77 0.05 9.47 15.34
CA TYR A 77 0.72 8.18 15.41
C TYR A 77 0.14 7.13 14.44
N LEU A 78 -1.19 7.08 14.29
CA LEU A 78 -1.82 6.18 13.32
C LEU A 78 -1.72 6.73 11.89
N ASN A 79 -1.75 8.06 11.72
CA ASN A 79 -1.66 8.67 10.39
C ASN A 79 -0.31 8.36 9.72
N VAL A 80 0.80 8.46 10.46
CA VAL A 80 2.13 8.14 9.92
C VAL A 80 2.22 6.67 9.50
N VAL A 81 1.71 5.75 10.34
CA VAL A 81 1.72 4.31 10.03
C VAL A 81 0.85 3.97 8.83
N LEU A 82 -0.37 4.50 8.76
CA LEU A 82 -1.28 4.27 7.64
C LEU A 82 -0.69 4.76 6.31
N GLN A 83 0.00 5.90 6.32
CA GLN A 83 0.69 6.42 5.14
C GLN A 83 1.87 5.54 4.74
N CYS A 84 2.71 5.10 5.70
CA CYS A 84 3.81 4.17 5.42
C CYS A 84 3.33 2.86 4.79
N LEU A 85 2.25 2.26 5.33
CA LEU A 85 1.67 1.04 4.77
C LEU A 85 1.05 1.28 3.39
N THR A 86 0.35 2.41 3.21
CA THR A 86 -0.28 2.78 1.93
C THR A 86 0.73 2.98 0.82
N TYR A 87 1.90 3.55 1.12
CA TYR A 87 2.94 3.83 0.13
C TYR A 87 4.05 2.77 0.06
N THR A 88 3.85 1.61 0.68
CA THR A 88 4.72 0.44 0.48
C THR A 88 4.24 -0.32 -0.76
N PRO A 89 4.92 -0.26 -1.92
CA PRO A 89 4.36 -0.72 -3.20
C PRO A 89 3.91 -2.19 -3.21
N PRO A 90 4.67 -3.17 -2.67
CA PRO A 90 4.22 -4.56 -2.59
C PRO A 90 2.87 -4.71 -1.89
N LEU A 91 2.74 -4.07 -0.72
CA LEU A 91 1.54 -4.14 0.11
C LEU A 91 0.38 -3.41 -0.56
N ALA A 92 0.61 -2.21 -1.09
CA ALA A 92 -0.39 -1.43 -1.79
C ALA A 92 -0.94 -2.18 -3.01
N ASN A 93 -0.06 -2.79 -3.81
CA ASN A 93 -0.45 -3.62 -4.95
C ASN A 93 -1.36 -4.77 -4.53
N TYR A 94 -1.04 -5.44 -3.42
CA TYR A 94 -1.87 -6.52 -2.87
C TYR A 94 -3.24 -6.00 -2.40
N LEU A 95 -3.26 -4.96 -1.55
CA LEU A 95 -4.50 -4.40 -0.99
C LEU A 95 -5.42 -3.81 -2.06
N LEU A 96 -4.86 -3.26 -3.14
CA LEU A 96 -5.63 -2.76 -4.28
C LEU A 96 -6.28 -3.89 -5.09
N SER A 97 -5.73 -5.11 -5.06
CA SER A 97 -6.27 -6.27 -5.79
C SER A 97 -7.59 -6.79 -5.24
N ARG A 98 -7.93 -6.44 -3.98
CA ARG A 98 -9.16 -6.86 -3.28
C ARG A 98 -9.31 -8.37 -3.15
N GLN A 99 -8.21 -9.11 -3.14
CA GLN A 99 -8.27 -10.56 -3.03
C GLN A 99 -8.83 -11.00 -1.67
N HIS A 100 -8.46 -10.34 -0.58
CA HIS A 100 -8.91 -10.73 0.76
C HIS A 100 -10.43 -10.53 0.90
N SER A 101 -10.95 -9.33 0.63
CA SER A 101 -12.39 -9.05 0.79
C SER A 101 -13.32 -9.84 -0.13
N ARG A 102 -12.81 -10.48 -1.20
CA ARG A 102 -13.61 -11.39 -2.05
C ARG A 102 -13.92 -12.71 -1.38
N CYS A 103 -13.05 -13.17 -0.48
CA CYS A 103 -13.17 -14.46 0.20
C CYS A 103 -13.40 -14.32 1.72
N CYS A 104 -13.23 -13.12 2.28
CA CYS A 104 -13.40 -12.85 3.70
C CYS A 104 -14.87 -13.06 4.12
N ARG A 105 -15.10 -14.00 5.04
CA ARG A 105 -16.41 -14.28 5.66
C ARG A 105 -16.52 -13.74 7.09
N GLN A 106 -15.48 -13.07 7.58
CA GLN A 106 -15.46 -12.57 8.96
C GLN A 106 -16.51 -11.49 9.15
N GLN A 107 -17.40 -11.70 10.13
CA GLN A 107 -18.38 -10.69 10.53
C GLN A 107 -17.73 -9.69 11.49
N GLY A 108 -17.97 -8.39 11.27
CA GLY A 108 -17.43 -7.32 12.11
C GLY A 108 -16.05 -6.82 11.70
N PHE A 109 -15.10 -6.83 12.63
CA PHE A 109 -13.76 -6.26 12.43
C PHE A 109 -12.86 -7.19 11.61
N CYS A 110 -12.41 -6.72 10.44
CA CYS A 110 -11.35 -7.36 9.69
C CYS A 110 -10.32 -6.31 9.24
N MET A 111 -9.10 -6.38 9.76
CA MET A 111 -8.07 -5.38 9.48
C MET A 111 -7.63 -5.38 8.01
N MET A 112 -7.60 -6.55 7.36
CA MET A 112 -7.30 -6.63 5.94
C MET A 112 -8.36 -5.91 5.08
N CYS A 113 -9.65 -6.17 5.33
CA CYS A 113 -10.74 -5.46 4.65
C CYS A 113 -10.68 -3.94 4.87
N ILE A 114 -10.40 -3.49 6.11
CA ILE A 114 -10.24 -2.08 6.44
C ILE A 114 -9.08 -1.45 5.66
N MET A 115 -7.94 -2.15 5.59
CA MET A 115 -6.76 -1.65 4.86
C MET A 115 -6.96 -1.65 3.35
N GLU A 116 -7.65 -2.65 2.77
CA GLU A 116 -7.99 -2.67 1.34
C GLU A 116 -8.87 -1.47 0.95
N ASP A 117 -9.82 -1.09 1.80
CA ASP A 117 -10.66 0.08 1.62
C ASP A 117 -9.89 1.40 1.84
N HIS A 118 -9.08 1.47 2.89
CA HIS A 118 -8.25 2.63 3.22
C HIS A 118 -7.30 3.00 2.07
N VAL A 119 -6.50 2.04 1.59
CA VAL A 119 -5.51 2.27 0.52
C VAL A 119 -6.19 2.75 -0.75
N ARG A 120 -7.35 2.20 -1.11
CA ARG A 120 -8.12 2.69 -2.26
C ARG A 120 -8.61 4.11 -2.04
N LYS A 121 -9.17 4.41 -0.87
CA LYS A 121 -9.64 5.77 -0.58
C LYS A 121 -8.51 6.79 -0.66
N VAL A 122 -7.33 6.48 -0.12
CA VAL A 122 -6.17 7.38 -0.24
C VAL A 122 -5.74 7.56 -1.70
N LEU A 123 -5.51 6.47 -2.43
CA LEU A 123 -4.88 6.51 -3.75
C LEU A 123 -5.82 6.89 -4.92
N TYR A 124 -7.13 6.95 -4.70
CA TYR A 124 -8.11 7.33 -5.71
C TYR A 124 -8.97 8.54 -5.32
N SER A 125 -8.78 9.11 -4.13
CA SER A 125 -9.50 10.34 -3.77
C SER A 125 -8.98 11.53 -4.58
N SER A 126 -9.90 12.41 -4.99
CA SER A 126 -9.59 13.73 -5.52
C SER A 126 -9.40 14.79 -4.43
N ALA A 127 -9.67 14.45 -3.17
CA ALA A 127 -9.50 15.36 -2.05
C ALA A 127 -8.02 15.47 -1.64
N THR A 128 -7.66 16.59 -1.03
CA THR A 128 -6.31 16.81 -0.48
C THR A 128 -6.04 15.94 0.74
N ALA A 129 -7.06 15.63 1.53
CA ALA A 129 -6.98 14.73 2.67
C ALA A 129 -8.29 13.99 2.93
N ILE A 130 -8.19 12.81 3.56
CA ILE A 130 -9.35 12.01 4.01
C ILE A 130 -9.30 11.75 5.51
N ARG A 131 -10.44 11.35 6.09
CA ARG A 131 -10.52 10.89 7.48
C ARG A 131 -10.49 9.35 7.52
N PRO A 132 -9.56 8.70 8.24
CA PRO A 132 -9.49 7.24 8.33
C PRO A 132 -10.54 6.67 9.30
N ARG A 133 -11.84 6.93 9.02
CA ARG A 133 -12.97 6.66 9.93
C ARG A 133 -13.05 5.20 10.40
N ALA A 134 -12.85 4.24 9.50
CA ALA A 134 -12.94 2.82 9.83
C ALA A 134 -11.85 2.39 10.83
N VAL A 135 -10.61 2.86 10.63
CA VAL A 135 -9.48 2.59 11.53
C VAL A 135 -9.74 3.20 12.91
N ILE A 136 -10.20 4.46 12.96
CA ILE A 136 -10.46 5.16 14.22
C ILE A 136 -11.59 4.50 15.01
N ARG A 137 -12.69 4.12 14.34
CA ARG A 137 -13.83 3.46 14.97
C ARG A 137 -13.43 2.14 15.64
N ASP A 138 -12.52 1.40 15.00
CA ASP A 138 -12.19 0.03 15.38
C ASP A 138 -10.84 -0.08 16.13
N LEU A 139 -10.27 1.04 16.62
CA LEU A 139 -8.98 1.11 17.33
C LEU A 139 -8.82 0.06 18.44
N LYS A 140 -9.89 -0.16 19.22
CA LYS A 140 -9.92 -1.12 20.33
C LYS A 140 -9.69 -2.58 19.91
N PHE A 141 -9.95 -2.90 18.63
CA PHE A 141 -9.72 -4.24 18.08
C PHE A 141 -8.33 -4.39 17.46
N ILE A 142 -7.65 -3.26 17.17
CA ILE A 142 -6.28 -3.25 16.67
C ILE A 142 -5.32 -3.49 17.85
N GLY A 143 -5.52 -2.77 18.96
CA GLY A 143 -4.71 -2.87 20.17
C GLY A 143 -5.32 -2.06 21.31
N GLN A 144 -4.50 -1.73 22.33
CA GLN A 144 -4.93 -0.94 23.49
C GLN A 144 -4.98 0.57 23.18
N PHE A 145 -5.63 0.93 22.08
CA PHE A 145 -5.79 2.32 21.63
C PHE A 145 -7.19 2.83 21.92
N LYS A 146 -7.29 4.11 22.26
CA LYS A 146 -8.57 4.80 22.49
C LYS A 146 -8.65 6.04 21.62
N PRO A 147 -9.86 6.44 21.17
CA PRO A 147 -10.07 7.76 20.60
C PRO A 147 -9.54 8.85 21.54
N ASP A 148 -9.04 9.93 20.96
CA ASP A 148 -8.57 11.14 21.65
C ASP A 148 -7.33 10.98 22.57
N ILE A 149 -6.83 9.76 22.76
CA ILE A 149 -5.59 9.49 23.50
C ILE A 149 -4.42 9.28 22.52
N PRO A 150 -3.28 9.97 22.69
CA PRO A 150 -2.10 9.72 21.88
C PRO A 150 -1.61 8.28 22.05
N GLY A 151 -1.21 7.65 20.95
CA GLY A 151 -0.64 6.31 20.94
C GLY A 151 0.82 6.32 20.50
N ASP A 152 1.50 5.20 20.76
CA ASP A 152 2.82 4.94 20.20
C ASP A 152 2.68 4.40 18.76
N ALA A 153 3.41 5.00 17.81
CA ALA A 153 3.32 4.64 16.39
C ALA A 153 3.87 3.24 16.11
N TYR A 154 4.93 2.84 16.81
CA TYR A 154 5.53 1.52 16.64
C TYR A 154 4.59 0.42 17.15
N GLU A 155 3.97 0.63 18.32
CA GLU A 155 2.97 -0.28 18.87
C GLU A 155 1.74 -0.37 17.97
N PHE A 156 1.30 0.76 17.38
CA PHE A 156 0.19 0.77 16.43
C PHE A 156 0.52 0.01 15.15
N LEU A 157 1.73 0.17 14.61
CA LEU A 157 2.23 -0.59 13.47
C LEU A 157 2.25 -2.10 13.76
N ARG A 158 2.83 -2.49 14.88
CA ARG A 158 2.95 -3.89 15.30
C ARG A 158 1.57 -4.55 15.45
N CYS A 159 0.66 -3.87 16.15
CA CYS A 159 -0.72 -4.31 16.33
C CYS A 159 -1.47 -4.42 15.00
N THR A 160 -1.31 -3.43 14.11
CA THR A 160 -1.93 -3.41 12.77
C THR A 160 -1.48 -4.59 11.92
N ILE A 161 -0.17 -4.82 11.80
CA ILE A 161 0.38 -5.94 11.02
C ILE A 161 -0.07 -7.28 11.61
N SER A 162 -0.05 -7.42 12.94
CA SER A 162 -0.53 -8.64 13.61
C SER A 162 -2.02 -8.89 13.31
N ALA A 163 -2.86 -7.87 13.35
CA ALA A 163 -4.28 -7.98 13.03
C ALA A 163 -4.51 -8.32 11.54
N MET A 164 -3.71 -7.77 10.63
CA MET A 164 -3.74 -8.13 9.20
C MET A 164 -3.35 -9.59 8.97
N GLN A 165 -2.29 -10.06 9.64
CA GLN A 165 -1.86 -11.45 9.54
C GLN A 165 -2.91 -12.42 10.10
N LYS A 166 -3.49 -12.12 11.27
CA LYS A 166 -4.59 -12.90 11.84
C LYS A 166 -5.78 -13.00 10.89
N ALA A 167 -6.16 -11.89 10.24
CA ALA A 167 -7.24 -11.90 9.25
C ALA A 167 -6.94 -12.81 8.05
N CYS A 168 -5.69 -12.88 7.58
CA CYS A 168 -5.31 -13.79 6.50
C CYS A 168 -5.32 -15.28 6.93
N LEU A 169 -4.98 -15.57 8.19
CA LEU A 169 -4.96 -16.93 8.72
C LEU A 169 -6.37 -17.46 8.98
N ASN A 170 -7.29 -16.60 9.43
CA ASN A 170 -8.67 -16.96 9.74
C ASN A 170 -9.56 -17.22 8.50
N GLU A 171 -9.03 -17.09 7.28
CA GLU A 171 -9.76 -17.42 6.04
C GLU A 171 -10.05 -18.93 5.87
N GLY A 172 -9.52 -19.80 6.74
CA GLY A 172 -9.61 -21.26 6.60
C GLY A 172 -10.15 -22.03 7.80
N SER A 173 -10.62 -21.37 8.85
CA SER A 173 -11.25 -22.04 10.00
C SER A 173 -12.77 -22.06 9.81
N GLU A 174 -13.23 -23.08 9.08
CA GLU A 174 -14.60 -23.64 9.18
C GLU A 174 -14.64 -24.73 10.26
#